data_AF-A0A2G9Y5V9-F1
#
_entry.id   AF-A0A2G9Y5V9-F1
#
_cell.length_a   1.000
_cell.length_b   1.000
_cell.length_c   1.000
_cell.angle_alpha   90.00
_cell.angle_beta   90.00
_cell.angle_gamma   90.00
#
_symmetry.space_group_name_H-M   'P 1'
#
loop_
_entity.id
_entity.type
_entity.pdbx_description
1 polymer ?
#
loop_
_entity_poly.entity_id
_entity_poly.type
_entity_poly.pdbx_seq_one_letter_code
_entity_poly.pdbx_strand_id
1 'polypeptide(L)'
;MAKGNQMIAVCGLDCNGCDILQAPNNPEIAQQIVDWFKKERDTEVKIKDIRCSGCKGDRTKHWSPDCWIFKCCVDKKRLEFCCECVDFPCEKFNEWAKGSKKYGEALNRLKGMRKK
;
A
#
# COMPACT_ATOMS: atom_id res chain seq x y z
N MET A 1 23.75 6.08 -11.75
CA MET A 1 22.28 6.32 -11.70
C MET A 1 21.58 4.98 -11.94
N ALA A 2 21.20 4.27 -10.88
CA ALA A 2 20.38 3.07 -10.99
C ALA A 2 19.06 3.37 -10.29
N LYS A 3 18.04 3.69 -11.07
CA LYS A 3 16.66 3.80 -10.61
C LYS A 3 16.27 2.43 -10.07
N GLY A 4 16.38 2.23 -8.76
CA GLY A 4 15.84 1.06 -8.10
C GLY A 4 14.36 0.98 -8.45
N ASN A 5 13.89 -0.20 -8.87
CA ASN A 5 12.49 -0.52 -9.07
C ASN A 5 11.71 -0.25 -7.78
N GLN A 6 11.35 1.01 -7.54
CA GLN A 6 10.54 1.38 -6.39
C GLN A 6 9.15 0.82 -6.66
N MET A 7 8.81 -0.26 -5.97
CA MET A 7 7.48 -0.85 -6.03
C MET A 7 6.55 0.10 -5.28
N ILE A 8 6.02 1.07 -6.00
CA ILE A 8 5.17 2.13 -5.44
C ILE A 8 3.72 1.72 -5.63
N ALA A 9 2.96 1.73 -4.54
CA ALA A 9 1.52 1.50 -4.55
C ALA A 9 0.80 2.59 -5.34
N VAL A 10 -0.45 2.32 -5.74
CA VAL A 10 -1.31 3.30 -6.43
C VAL A 10 -1.50 4.58 -5.61
N CYS A 11 -1.40 4.49 -4.27
CA CYS A 11 -1.47 5.61 -3.33
C CYS A 11 -0.12 6.30 -3.05
N GLY A 12 0.98 5.89 -3.71
CA GLY A 12 2.30 6.48 -3.49
C GLY A 12 3.10 5.87 -2.33
N LEU A 13 2.54 4.90 -1.61
CA LEU A 13 3.28 4.19 -0.57
C LEU A 13 4.42 3.38 -1.19
N ASP A 14 5.56 3.41 -0.52
CA ASP A 14 6.68 2.56 -0.87
C ASP A 14 6.42 1.15 -0.34
N CYS A 15 6.22 0.19 -1.25
CA CYS A 15 6.03 -1.21 -0.88
C CYS A 15 7.37 -1.93 -0.64
N ASN A 16 8.51 -1.34 -0.99
CA ASN A 16 9.82 -1.98 -0.81
C ASN A 16 10.13 -2.18 0.68
N GLY A 17 9.85 -1.16 1.51
CA GLY A 17 9.95 -1.25 2.97
C GLY A 17 8.72 -1.84 3.68
N CYS A 18 7.86 -2.60 2.99
CA CYS A 18 6.65 -3.16 3.58
C CYS A 18 6.87 -4.58 4.11
N ASP A 19 6.76 -4.75 5.42
CA ASP A 19 6.89 -6.04 6.12
C ASP A 19 5.94 -7.12 5.55
N ILE A 20 4.73 -6.71 5.14
CA ILE A 20 3.71 -7.62 4.60
C ILE A 20 4.11 -8.15 3.21
N LEU A 21 4.84 -7.37 2.41
CA LEU A 21 5.38 -7.83 1.13
C LEU A 21 6.56 -8.79 1.34
N GLN A 22 7.32 -8.59 2.42
CA GLN A 22 8.47 -9.41 2.80
C GLN A 22 8.05 -10.72 3.46
N ALA A 23 6.91 -10.74 4.17
CA ALA A 23 6.41 -11.87 4.95
C ALA A 23 6.33 -13.22 4.21
N PRO A 24 5.90 -13.31 2.94
CA PRO A 24 5.91 -14.57 2.20
C PRO A 24 7.30 -15.19 2.03
N ASN A 25 8.35 -14.35 2.01
CA ASN A 25 9.74 -14.77 1.85
C ASN A 25 10.52 -14.78 3.18
N ASN A 26 9.92 -14.23 4.25
CA ASN A 26 10.55 -14.08 5.57
C ASN A 26 9.58 -14.57 6.66
N PRO A 27 9.71 -15.82 7.13
CA PRO A 27 8.80 -16.40 8.11
C PRO A 27 8.82 -15.66 9.46
N GLU A 28 9.97 -15.07 9.83
CA GLU A 28 10.11 -14.28 11.06
C GLU A 28 9.20 -13.04 11.04
N ILE A 29 9.24 -12.27 9.94
CA ILE A 29 8.38 -11.10 9.74
C ILE A 29 6.91 -11.51 9.74
N ALA A 30 6.58 -12.61 9.07
CA ALA A 30 5.21 -13.11 9.05
C ALA A 30 4.72 -13.47 10.46
N GLN A 31 5.57 -14.11 11.27
CA GLN A 31 5.24 -14.47 12.65
C GLN A 31 5.06 -13.22 13.53
N GLN A 32 5.88 -12.19 13.35
CA GLN A 32 5.73 -10.91 14.06
C GLN A 32 4.41 -10.22 13.72
N ILE A 33 3.99 -10.24 12.46
CA ILE A 33 2.69 -9.68 12.05
C ILE A 33 1.55 -10.47 12.69
N VAL A 34 1.59 -11.80 12.67
CA VAL A 34 0.58 -12.65 13.36
C VAL A 34 0.49 -12.31 14.84
N ASP A 35 1.63 -12.22 15.52
CA ASP A 35 1.69 -11.91 16.96
C ASP A 35 1.12 -10.53 17.26
N TRP A 36 1.48 -9.52 16.45
CA TRP A 36 0.93 -8.17 16.57
C TRP A 36 -0.59 -8.16 16.37
N PHE A 37 -1.13 -8.87 15.38
CA PHE A 37 -2.58 -8.97 15.17
C PHE A 37 -3.29 -9.69 16.32
N LYS A 38 -2.69 -10.75 16.85
CA LYS A 38 -3.24 -11.45 18.00
C LYS A 38 -3.24 -10.56 19.25
N LYS A 39 -2.16 -9.82 19.49
CA LYS A 39 -1.98 -9.00 20.68
C LYS A 39 -2.79 -7.70 20.66
N GLU A 40 -2.76 -6.98 19.53
CA GLU A 40 -3.36 -5.63 19.43
C GLU A 40 -4.80 -5.65 18.93
N ARG A 41 -5.19 -6.68 18.18
CA ARG A 41 -6.50 -6.76 17.51
C ARG A 41 -7.33 -7.96 17.95
N ASP A 42 -6.81 -8.83 18.84
CA ASP A 42 -7.41 -10.11 19.22
C ASP A 42 -7.88 -10.92 17.99
N THR A 43 -7.14 -10.81 16.89
CA THR A 43 -7.51 -11.41 15.60
C THR A 43 -6.51 -12.49 15.24
N GLU A 44 -7.01 -13.72 15.06
CA GLU A 44 -6.19 -14.83 14.57
C GLU A 44 -5.96 -14.71 13.07
N VAL A 45 -4.75 -14.32 12.69
CA VAL A 45 -4.28 -14.35 11.31
C VAL A 45 -3.27 -15.48 11.14
N LYS A 46 -3.37 -16.27 10.07
CA LYS A 46 -2.36 -17.31 9.79
C LYS A 46 -1.26 -16.71 8.92
N ILE A 47 -0.01 -17.15 9.13
CA ILE A 47 1.14 -16.78 8.29
C ILE A 47 0.84 -16.93 6.79
N LYS A 48 0.09 -17.98 6.43
CA LYS A 48 -0.27 -18.28 5.04
C LYS A 48 -1.19 -17.23 4.41
N ASP A 49 -1.97 -16.52 5.22
CA ASP A 49 -2.86 -15.44 4.80
C ASP A 49 -2.12 -14.10 4.70
N ILE A 50 -0.92 -13.98 5.28
CA ILE A 50 -0.04 -12.82 5.16
C ILE A 50 0.69 -12.85 3.83
N ARG A 51 -0.07 -12.54 2.77
CA ARG A 51 0.43 -12.46 1.41
C ARG A 51 0.02 -11.13 0.79
N CYS A 52 0.99 -10.45 0.21
CA CYS A 52 0.79 -9.26 -0.60
C CYS A 52 1.62 -9.41 -1.87
N SER A 53 1.01 -9.19 -3.04
CA SER A 53 1.75 -9.04 -4.31
C SER A 53 1.92 -7.56 -4.70
N GLY A 54 1.64 -6.65 -3.78
CA GLY A 54 1.57 -5.20 -4.00
C GLY A 54 0.31 -4.77 -4.74
N CYS A 55 -0.03 -3.48 -4.65
CA CYS A 55 -1.27 -2.96 -5.24
C CYS A 55 -1.36 -3.11 -6.77
N LYS A 56 -0.23 -3.31 -7.45
CA LYS A 56 -0.17 -3.51 -8.91
C LYS A 56 0.09 -4.97 -9.31
N GLY A 57 0.23 -5.87 -8.35
CA GLY A 57 0.42 -7.30 -8.59
C GLY A 57 -0.89 -8.07 -8.59
N ASP A 58 -0.80 -9.36 -8.30
CA ASP A 58 -1.96 -10.24 -8.25
C ASP A 58 -2.97 -9.84 -7.16
N ARG A 59 -4.22 -9.63 -7.58
CA ARG A 59 -5.31 -9.14 -6.72
C ARG A 59 -5.80 -10.18 -5.71
N THR A 60 -5.70 -11.46 -6.04
CA THR A 60 -6.13 -12.56 -5.14
C THR A 60 -5.18 -12.72 -3.96
N LYS A 61 -3.95 -12.22 -4.10
CA LYS A 61 -2.90 -12.22 -3.08
C LYS A 61 -2.65 -10.83 -2.51
N HIS A 62 -3.64 -9.93 -2.56
CA HIS A 62 -3.50 -8.59 -1.99
C HIS A 62 -3.95 -8.61 -0.53
N TRP A 63 -3.11 -8.11 0.37
CA TRP A 63 -3.36 -8.13 1.81
C TRP A 63 -4.59 -7.30 2.24
N SER A 64 -4.84 -6.17 1.57
CA SER A 64 -5.97 -5.29 1.88
C SER A 64 -6.85 -5.10 0.64
N PRO A 65 -7.57 -6.15 0.19
CA PRO A 65 -8.37 -6.09 -1.03
C PRO A 65 -9.51 -5.08 -0.91
N ASP A 66 -9.92 -4.74 0.33
CA ASP A 66 -10.94 -3.74 0.60
C ASP A 66 -10.45 -2.29 0.56
N CYS A 67 -9.16 -2.04 0.27
CA CYS A 67 -8.61 -0.69 0.29
C CYS A 67 -9.38 0.27 -0.63
N TRP A 68 -10.02 1.29 -0.04
CA TRP A 68 -10.85 2.24 -0.78
C TRP A 68 -10.06 3.06 -1.82
N ILE A 69 -8.79 3.38 -1.55
CA ILE A 69 -7.93 4.13 -2.47
C ILE A 69 -7.67 3.30 -3.71
N PHE A 70 -7.34 2.02 -3.51
CA PHE A 70 -7.14 1.08 -4.60
C PHE A 70 -8.41 0.90 -5.44
N LYS A 71 -9.56 0.63 -4.79
CA LYS A 71 -10.85 0.50 -5.48
C LYS A 71 -11.20 1.77 -6.27
N CYS A 72 -10.88 2.95 -5.75
CA CYS A 72 -11.12 4.19 -6.47
C CYS A 72 -10.17 4.34 -7.68
N CYS A 73 -8.87 4.18 -7.46
CA CYS A 73 -7.85 4.40 -8.48
C CYS A 73 -7.93 3.37 -9.60
N VAL A 74 -7.92 2.08 -9.25
CA VAL A 74 -7.79 0.98 -10.20
C VAL A 74 -9.15 0.47 -10.68
N ASP A 75 -10.09 0.18 -9.77
CA ASP A 75 -11.39 -0.39 -10.19
C ASP A 75 -12.31 0.66 -10.83
N LYS A 76 -12.44 1.85 -10.21
CA LYS A 76 -13.35 2.89 -10.71
C LYS A 76 -12.73 3.76 -11.80
N LYS A 77 -11.51 4.26 -11.60
CA LYS A 77 -10.87 5.23 -12.51
C LYS A 77 -9.91 4.58 -13.52
N ARG A 78 -9.53 3.32 -13.32
CA ARG A 78 -8.56 2.57 -14.15
C ARG A 78 -7.24 3.30 -14.37
N LEU A 79 -6.73 3.92 -13.31
CA LEU A 79 -5.46 4.63 -13.28
C LEU A 79 -4.39 3.77 -12.58
N GLU A 80 -3.13 3.96 -12.96
CA GLU A 80 -2.00 3.28 -12.33
C GLU A 80 -1.61 3.94 -11.00
N PHE A 81 -1.76 5.27 -10.92
CA PHE A 81 -1.48 6.05 -9.73
C PHE A 81 -2.57 7.08 -9.46
N CYS A 82 -2.80 7.36 -8.17
CA CYS A 82 -3.75 8.39 -7.77
C CYS A 82 -3.35 9.77 -8.29
N CYS A 83 -2.07 10.03 -8.58
CA CYS A 83 -1.63 11.32 -9.14
C CYS A 83 -2.11 11.60 -10.57
N GLU A 84 -2.50 10.57 -11.32
CA GLU A 84 -3.06 10.71 -12.67
C GLU A 84 -4.53 11.18 -12.63
N CYS A 85 -5.17 11.08 -11.46
CA CYS A 85 -6.52 11.53 -11.30
C CYS A 85 -6.58 13.06 -11.34
N VAL A 86 -7.49 13.62 -12.15
CA VAL A 86 -7.72 15.07 -12.24
C VAL A 86 -8.04 15.71 -10.89
N ASP A 87 -8.80 15.00 -10.07
CA ASP A 87 -9.23 15.39 -8.72
C ASP A 87 -8.13 15.24 -7.66
N PHE A 88 -6.92 14.76 -8.03
CA PHE A 88 -5.85 14.53 -7.08
C PHE A 88 -5.16 15.84 -6.64
N PRO A 89 -4.78 15.99 -5.36
CA PRO A 89 -5.17 15.14 -4.24
C PRO A 89 -6.60 15.45 -3.80
N CYS A 90 -7.48 14.44 -3.82
CA CYS A 90 -8.85 14.60 -3.38
C CYS A 90 -8.91 14.75 -1.85
N GLU A 91 -9.98 15.37 -1.34
CA GLU A 91 -10.13 15.65 0.09
C GLU A 91 -9.92 14.39 0.95
N LYS A 92 -10.59 13.29 0.58
CA LYS A 92 -10.49 12.00 1.27
C LYS A 92 -9.06 11.43 1.29
N PHE A 93 -8.30 11.62 0.20
CA PHE A 93 -6.90 11.19 0.13
C PHE A 93 -6.01 12.09 0.99
N ASN A 94 -6.26 13.40 0.97
CA ASN A 94 -5.52 14.36 1.77
C ASN A 94 -5.74 14.13 3.28
N GLU A 95 -6.95 13.78 3.70
CA GLU A 95 -7.23 13.36 5.07
C GLU A 95 -6.50 12.08 5.45
N TRP A 96 -6.58 11.05 4.61
CA TRP A 96 -5.82 9.81 4.81
C TRP A 96 -4.31 10.07 4.94
N ALA A 97 -3.76 10.97 4.12
CA ALA A 97 -2.37 11.36 4.17
C ALA A 97 -1.94 12.01 5.50
N LYS A 98 -2.86 12.63 6.24
CA LYS A 98 -2.59 13.21 7.56
C LYS A 98 -2.54 12.17 8.68
N GLY A 99 -3.10 10.98 8.46
CA GLY A 99 -3.21 9.95 9.49
C GLY A 99 -1.87 9.37 9.96
N SER A 100 -0.80 9.49 9.18
CA SER A 100 0.55 9.06 9.56
C SER A 100 1.62 9.73 8.70
N LYS A 101 2.84 9.88 9.24
CA LYS A 101 3.99 10.42 8.50
C LYS A 101 4.23 9.67 7.17
N LYS A 102 4.15 8.34 7.20
CA LYS A 102 4.27 7.47 6.00
C LYS A 102 3.23 7.81 4.92
N TYR A 103 2.00 8.13 5.29
CA TYR A 103 0.94 8.50 4.34
C TYR A 103 1.16 9.90 3.76
N GLY A 104 1.67 10.83 4.57
CA GLY A 104 2.09 12.17 4.11
C GLY A 104 3.24 12.10 3.10
N GLU A 105 4.22 11.23 3.34
CA GLU A 105 5.32 10.97 2.39
C GLU A 105 4.80 10.37 1.07
N ALA A 106 3.82 9.47 1.12
CA ALA A 106 3.16 8.92 -0.06
C ALA A 106 2.48 10.00 -0.91
N LEU A 107 1.75 10.92 -0.28
CA LEU A 107 1.14 12.08 -0.94
C LEU A 107 2.19 12.96 -1.64
N ASN A 108 3.29 13.29 -0.94
CA ASN A 108 4.34 14.13 -1.50
C ASN A 108 5.05 13.46 -2.68
N ARG A 109 5.27 12.14 -2.61
CA ARG A 109 5.83 11.35 -3.71
C ARG A 109 4.93 11.42 -4.95
N LEU A 110 3.62 11.22 -4.79
CA LEU A 110 2.66 11.34 -5.89
C LEU A 110 2.60 12.76 -6.47
N LYS A 111 2.66 13.80 -5.64
CA LYS A 111 2.76 15.20 -6.11
C LYS A 111 4.01 15.44 -6.95
N GLY A 112 5.14 14.82 -6.57
CA GLY A 112 6.38 14.86 -7.34
C GLY A 112 6.28 14.17 -8.70
N MET A 113 5.55 13.05 -8.77
CA MET A 113 5.33 12.30 -10.02
C MET A 113 4.45 13.07 -11.02
N ARG A 114 3.46 13.82 -10.55
CA ARG A 114 2.56 14.61 -11.42
C ARG A 114 3.23 15.79 -12.11
N LYS A 115 4.34 16.30 -11.57
CA LYS A 115 5.02 17.51 -12.06
C LYS A 115 5.92 17.27 -13.28
N LYS A 116 5.80 16.12 -13.94
CA LYS A 116 6.64 15.73 -15.08
C LYS A 116 5.77 15.36 -16.26
#